data_AF-A0A1G0ECD4-F1
#
_entry.id   AF-A0A1G0ECD4-F1
#
_cell.length_a   1.000
_cell.length_b   1.000
_cell.length_c   1.000
_cell.angle_alpha   90.00
_cell.angle_beta   90.00
_cell.angle_gamma   90.00
#
_symmetry.space_group_name_H-M   'P 1'
#
loop_
_entity.id
_entity.type
_entity.pdbx_description
1 polymer ?
#
loop_
_entity_poly.entity_id
_entity_poly.type
_entity_poly.pdbx_seq_one_letter_code
_entity_poly.pdbx_strand_id
1 'polypeptide(L)'
;MSPTQTTSTSYQHNRVIRIFEIARNTCAALGFYFAYQHYFQQEYLAALHSLILLLAIPLAGLTGLESILFSDATARSKGWAIGSPYQIQSGMNNLAIAITATMILFFKWDQYAELSILYVTLIFFSLSAINHAISFFKQPHKKIIHLTRLIFSSLMIVAALPIILKII
;
A
#
# COMPACT_ATOMS: atom_id res chain seq x y z
N MET A 1 -18.63 -4.08 -32.77
CA MET A 1 -17.90 -4.76 -31.67
C MET A 1 -18.85 -5.72 -30.98
N SER A 2 -18.53 -7.01 -30.91
CA SER A 2 -19.46 -8.04 -30.41
C SER A 2 -19.55 -8.06 -28.88
N PRO A 3 -20.72 -8.42 -28.29
CA PRO A 3 -20.94 -8.39 -26.84
C PRO A 3 -20.16 -9.43 -26.02
N THR A 4 -19.41 -10.33 -26.68
CA THR A 4 -18.76 -11.48 -26.05
C THR A 4 -17.31 -11.24 -25.61
N GLN A 5 -16.65 -10.19 -26.10
CA GLN A 5 -15.26 -9.87 -25.73
C GLN A 5 -15.12 -8.99 -24.47
N THR A 6 -16.20 -8.30 -24.07
CA THR A 6 -16.19 -7.36 -22.92
C THR A 6 -16.31 -8.04 -21.56
N THR A 7 -16.85 -9.27 -21.50
CA THR A 7 -17.12 -9.97 -20.24
C THR A 7 -15.93 -10.78 -19.72
N SER A 8 -15.16 -11.43 -20.61
CA SER A 8 -13.99 -12.24 -20.23
C SER A 8 -12.80 -11.39 -19.75
N THR A 9 -12.55 -10.28 -20.43
CA THR A 9 -11.50 -9.31 -20.09
C THR A 9 -11.78 -8.62 -18.76
N SER A 10 -13.03 -8.20 -18.52
CA SER A 10 -13.53 -7.67 -17.24
C SER A 10 -13.30 -8.66 -16.08
N TYR A 11 -13.61 -9.94 -16.30
CA TYR A 11 -13.46 -10.98 -15.27
C TYR A 11 -12.00 -11.26 -14.92
N GLN A 12 -11.10 -11.29 -15.92
CA GLN A 12 -9.66 -11.48 -15.70
C GLN A 12 -9.03 -10.31 -14.93
N HIS A 13 -9.38 -9.06 -15.26
CA HIS A 13 -8.89 -7.88 -14.54
C HIS A 13 -9.26 -7.90 -13.05
N ASN A 14 -10.48 -8.34 -12.72
CA ASN A 14 -10.92 -8.45 -11.33
C ASN A 14 -10.15 -9.50 -10.53
N ARG A 15 -9.68 -10.58 -11.18
CA ARG A 15 -8.83 -11.59 -10.53
C ARG A 15 -7.44 -11.06 -10.22
N VAL A 16 -6.82 -10.36 -11.17
CA VAL A 16 -5.47 -9.79 -10.99
C VAL A 16 -5.47 -8.75 -9.87
N ILE A 17 -6.43 -7.82 -9.87
CA ILE A 17 -6.56 -6.82 -8.79
C ILE A 17 -6.68 -7.49 -7.43
N ARG A 18 -7.50 -8.55 -7.32
CA ARG A 18 -7.67 -9.29 -6.07
C ARG A 18 -6.37 -9.96 -5.61
N ILE A 19 -5.57 -10.50 -6.54
CA ILE A 19 -4.25 -11.06 -6.22
C ILE A 19 -3.34 -9.99 -5.64
N PHE A 20 -3.31 -8.80 -6.24
CA PHE A 20 -2.51 -7.67 -5.74
C PHE A 20 -2.98 -7.22 -4.35
N GLU A 21 -4.28 -7.15 -4.11
CA GLU A 21 -4.86 -6.83 -2.79
C GLU A 21 -4.48 -7.86 -1.73
N ILE A 22 -4.63 -9.16 -2.04
CA ILE A 22 -4.25 -10.24 -1.13
C ILE A 22 -2.74 -10.17 -0.85
N ALA A 23 -1.92 -10.05 -1.88
CA ALA A 23 -0.47 -9.99 -1.74
C ALA A 23 -0.04 -8.82 -0.84
N ARG A 24 -0.57 -7.61 -1.04
CA ARG A 24 -0.27 -6.46 -0.16
C ARG A 24 -0.65 -6.72 1.29
N ASN A 25 -1.85 -7.23 1.53
CA ASN A 25 -2.34 -7.46 2.89
C ASN A 25 -1.54 -8.58 3.57
N THR A 26 -1.21 -9.65 2.84
CA THR A 26 -0.36 -10.75 3.34
C THR A 26 1.04 -10.26 3.67
N CYS A 27 1.68 -9.52 2.76
CA CYS A 27 3.01 -8.94 3.00
C CYS A 27 2.99 -7.99 4.20
N ALA A 28 2.00 -7.10 4.31
CA ALA A 28 1.84 -6.22 5.46
C ALA A 28 1.70 -6.99 6.78
N ALA A 29 0.84 -8.02 6.80
CA ALA A 29 0.65 -8.87 7.98
C ALA A 29 1.94 -9.62 8.37
N LEU A 30 2.65 -10.19 7.39
CA LEU A 30 3.94 -10.84 7.62
C LEU A 30 5.01 -9.85 8.09
N GLY A 31 5.04 -8.64 7.53
CA GLY A 31 5.97 -7.59 7.93
C GLY A 31 5.80 -7.22 9.40
N PHE A 32 4.57 -7.00 9.86
CA PHE A 32 4.33 -6.79 11.29
C PHE A 32 4.62 -8.03 12.12
N TYR A 33 4.25 -9.23 11.67
CA TYR A 33 4.55 -10.48 12.39
C TYR A 33 6.06 -10.62 12.66
N PHE A 34 6.90 -10.53 11.63
CA PHE A 34 8.35 -10.63 11.79
C PHE A 34 8.93 -9.45 12.54
N ALA A 35 8.42 -8.23 12.32
CA ALA A 35 8.87 -7.07 13.07
C ALA A 35 8.62 -7.22 14.57
N TYR A 36 7.47 -7.75 14.98
CA TYR A 36 7.20 -8.02 16.39
C TYR A 36 8.01 -9.19 16.96
N GLN A 37 8.31 -10.23 16.17
CA GLN A 37 9.24 -11.29 16.58
C GLN A 37 10.61 -10.70 16.95
N HIS A 38 11.18 -9.86 16.08
CA HIS A 38 12.46 -9.18 16.35
C HIS A 38 12.35 -8.16 17.49
N TYR A 39 11.24 -7.42 17.58
CA TYR A 39 10.99 -6.46 18.66
C TYR A 39 11.04 -7.12 20.05
N PHE A 40 10.39 -8.29 20.23
CA PHE A 40 10.40 -9.00 21.50
C PHE A 40 11.77 -9.60 21.85
N GLN A 41 12.63 -9.79 20.86
CA GLN A 41 14.04 -10.18 21.03
C GLN A 41 14.98 -8.98 21.21
N GLN A 42 14.44 -7.76 21.28
CA GLN A 42 15.19 -6.49 21.37
C GLN A 42 16.07 -6.18 20.15
N GLU A 43 15.77 -6.80 19.00
CA GLU A 43 16.46 -6.59 17.72
C GLU A 43 15.76 -5.49 16.89
N TYR A 44 15.73 -4.26 17.41
CA TYR A 44 14.88 -3.19 16.84
C TYR A 44 15.22 -2.80 15.39
N LEU A 45 16.49 -2.89 14.99
CA LEU A 45 16.88 -2.67 13.59
C LEU A 45 16.37 -3.79 12.67
N ALA A 46 16.41 -5.05 13.10
CA ALA A 46 15.83 -6.15 12.34
C ALA A 46 14.30 -6.04 12.24
N ALA A 47 13.66 -5.50 13.29
CA ALA A 47 12.25 -5.16 13.25
C ALA A 47 11.95 -4.08 12.19
N LEU A 48 12.79 -3.05 12.09
CA LEU A 48 12.67 -2.01 11.06
C LEU A 48 12.87 -2.59 9.65
N HIS A 49 13.93 -3.36 9.42
CA HIS A 49 14.18 -4.03 8.14
C HIS A 49 12.96 -4.86 7.69
N SER A 50 12.31 -5.57 8.63
CA SER A 50 11.10 -6.36 8.35
C SER A 50 9.95 -5.49 7.86
N LEU A 51 9.74 -4.31 8.47
CA LEU A 51 8.75 -3.35 8.00
C LEU A 51 9.12 -2.77 6.64
N ILE A 52 10.40 -2.44 6.37
CA ILE A 52 10.76 -1.93 5.05
C ILE A 52 10.54 -3.00 3.97
N LEU A 53 11.05 -4.21 4.20
CA LEU A 53 11.07 -5.30 3.23
C LEU A 53 9.68 -5.85 2.92
N LEU A 54 8.84 -6.05 3.95
CA LEU A 54 7.57 -6.75 3.82
C LEU A 54 6.35 -5.81 3.90
N LEU A 55 6.50 -4.61 4.46
CA LEU A 55 5.43 -3.62 4.46
C LEU A 55 5.67 -2.54 3.40
N ALA A 56 6.73 -1.73 3.50
CA ALA A 56 6.89 -0.55 2.65
C ALA A 56 7.05 -0.91 1.16
N ILE A 57 8.00 -1.81 0.84
CA ILE A 57 8.26 -2.21 -0.55
C ILE A 57 7.03 -2.87 -1.21
N PRO A 58 6.39 -3.91 -0.63
CA PRO A 58 5.28 -4.58 -1.31
C PRO A 58 4.02 -3.73 -1.34
N LEU A 59 3.72 -2.98 -0.26
CA LEU A 59 2.53 -2.14 -0.20
C LEU A 59 2.60 -1.03 -1.25
N ALA A 60 3.70 -0.29 -1.30
CA ALA A 60 3.89 0.78 -2.27
C ALA A 60 4.10 0.21 -3.68
N GLY A 61 4.97 -0.78 -3.85
CA GLY A 61 5.32 -1.34 -5.16
C GLY A 61 4.12 -1.95 -5.87
N LEU A 62 3.36 -2.82 -5.19
CA LEU A 62 2.16 -3.42 -5.79
C LEU A 62 1.05 -2.40 -6.01
N THR A 63 0.90 -1.39 -5.13
CA THR A 63 -0.06 -0.30 -5.36
C THR A 63 0.31 0.54 -6.58
N GLY A 64 1.60 0.81 -6.76
CA GLY A 64 2.13 1.54 -7.92
C GLY A 64 1.91 0.78 -9.22
N LEU A 65 2.34 -0.48 -9.27
CA LEU A 65 2.17 -1.36 -10.42
C LEU A 65 0.70 -1.54 -10.79
N GLU A 66 -0.18 -1.77 -9.82
CA GLU A 66 -1.62 -1.88 -10.09
C GLU A 66 -2.17 -0.60 -10.71
N SER A 67 -1.79 0.56 -10.16
CA SER A 67 -2.31 1.85 -10.61
C SER A 67 -1.84 2.22 -12.03
N ILE A 68 -0.67 1.74 -12.44
CA ILE A 68 -0.11 1.99 -13.77
C ILE A 68 -0.63 0.97 -14.80
N LEU A 69 -0.63 -0.32 -14.45
CA LEU A 69 -0.94 -1.40 -15.39
C LEU A 69 -2.44 -1.70 -15.51
N PHE A 70 -3.21 -1.44 -14.46
CA PHE A 70 -4.63 -1.80 -14.37
C PHE A 70 -5.52 -0.61 -13.96
N SER A 71 -5.14 0.61 -14.38
CA SER A 71 -5.77 1.87 -13.96
C SER A 71 -7.30 1.82 -14.04
N ASP A 72 -7.82 1.42 -15.20
CA ASP A 72 -9.25 1.46 -15.49
C ASP A 72 -10.04 0.47 -14.62
N ALA A 73 -9.49 -0.72 -14.43
CA ALA A 73 -10.13 -1.75 -13.62
C ALA A 73 -10.13 -1.36 -12.13
N THR A 74 -9.04 -0.77 -11.64
CA THR A 74 -8.94 -0.22 -10.28
C THR A 74 -9.88 0.96 -10.06
N ALA A 75 -10.05 1.85 -11.04
CA ALA A 75 -11.00 2.95 -10.96
C ALA A 75 -12.43 2.42 -10.86
N ARG A 76 -12.80 1.45 -11.71
CA ARG A 76 -14.13 0.81 -11.69
C ARG A 76 -14.44 0.13 -10.36
N SER A 77 -13.48 -0.65 -9.81
CA SER A 77 -13.69 -1.35 -8.53
C SER A 77 -13.97 -0.36 -7.39
N LYS A 78 -13.29 0.79 -7.40
CA LYS A 78 -13.45 1.90 -6.44
C LYS A 78 -14.60 2.85 -6.75
N GLY A 79 -15.26 2.73 -7.91
CA GLY A 79 -16.32 3.65 -8.31
C GLY A 79 -15.82 5.05 -8.67
N TRP A 80 -14.57 5.15 -9.09
CA TRP A 80 -13.95 6.39 -9.55
C TRP A 80 -14.03 6.52 -11.08
N ALA A 81 -13.84 7.75 -11.56
CA ALA A 81 -13.73 8.03 -12.99
C ALA A 81 -12.50 7.33 -13.58
N ILE A 82 -12.68 6.79 -14.79
CA ILE A 82 -11.66 6.06 -15.54
C ILE A 82 -10.80 7.05 -16.34
N GLY A 83 -9.53 6.69 -16.61
CA GLY A 83 -8.64 7.50 -17.46
C GLY A 83 -8.13 8.78 -16.79
N SER A 84 -8.11 8.85 -15.46
CA SER A 84 -7.60 10.02 -14.74
C SER A 84 -6.06 10.05 -14.74
N PRO A 85 -5.41 11.14 -15.19
CA PRO A 85 -3.96 11.30 -15.09
C PRO A 85 -3.45 11.18 -13.65
N TYR A 86 -4.27 11.60 -12.68
CA TYR A 86 -3.95 11.51 -11.26
C TYR A 86 -3.67 10.06 -10.81
N GLN A 87 -4.36 9.08 -11.39
CA GLN A 87 -4.17 7.68 -11.02
C GLN A 87 -2.78 7.18 -11.40
N ILE A 88 -2.31 7.52 -12.60
CA ILE A 88 -0.95 7.18 -13.06
C ILE A 88 0.08 7.90 -12.21
N GLN A 89 -0.11 9.20 -11.95
CA GLN A 89 0.79 10.00 -11.10
C GLN A 89 0.90 9.41 -9.67
N SER A 90 -0.23 9.04 -9.07
CA SER A 90 -0.26 8.39 -7.75
C SER A 90 0.43 7.03 -7.79
N GLY A 91 0.25 6.27 -8.87
CA GLY A 91 0.96 5.01 -9.10
C GLY A 91 2.47 5.18 -9.17
N MET A 92 2.95 6.17 -9.94
CA MET A 92 4.37 6.50 -10.04
C MET A 92 4.97 6.93 -8.70
N ASN A 93 4.24 7.71 -7.91
CA ASN A 93 4.70 8.09 -6.56
C ASN A 93 4.89 6.84 -5.66
N ASN A 94 3.92 5.91 -5.67
CA ASN A 94 4.04 4.67 -4.92
C ASN A 94 5.23 3.81 -5.40
N LEU A 95 5.46 3.75 -6.71
CA LEU A 95 6.60 3.02 -7.24
C LEU A 95 7.94 3.68 -6.83
N ALA A 96 8.01 5.01 -6.80
CA ALA A 96 9.17 5.75 -6.31
C ALA A 96 9.47 5.47 -4.84
N ILE A 97 8.44 5.35 -3.99
CA ILE A 97 8.60 4.94 -2.59
C ILE A 97 9.21 3.53 -2.52
N ALA A 98 8.67 2.57 -3.28
CA ALA A 98 9.16 1.19 -3.27
C ALA A 98 10.60 1.05 -3.79
N ILE A 99 10.95 1.78 -4.85
CA ILE A 99 12.31 1.82 -5.40
C ILE A 99 13.27 2.41 -4.36
N THR A 100 12.93 3.56 -3.78
CA THR A 100 13.75 4.20 -2.74
C THR A 100 13.95 3.28 -1.53
N ALA A 101 12.88 2.64 -1.05
CA ALA A 101 12.96 1.67 0.04
C ALA A 101 13.87 0.48 -0.29
N THR A 102 13.80 -0.02 -1.53
CA THR A 102 14.68 -1.10 -2.02
C THR A 102 16.14 -0.65 -2.05
N MET A 103 16.40 0.57 -2.54
CA MET A 103 17.75 1.14 -2.57
C MET A 103 18.33 1.31 -1.16
N ILE A 104 17.54 1.82 -0.21
CA ILE A 104 17.94 1.97 1.18
C ILE A 104 18.45 0.63 1.76
N LEU A 105 17.69 -0.45 1.59
CA LEU A 105 18.09 -1.78 2.07
C LEU A 105 19.30 -2.34 1.30
N PHE A 106 19.30 -2.21 -0.03
CA PHE A 106 20.34 -2.78 -0.88
C PHE A 106 21.71 -2.11 -0.65
N PHE A 107 21.73 -0.79 -0.53
CA PHE A 107 22.94 -0.02 -0.26
C PHE A 107 23.26 0.13 1.23
N LYS A 108 22.45 -0.48 2.11
CA LYS A 108 22.62 -0.45 3.57
C LYS A 108 22.78 0.97 4.10
N TRP A 109 21.87 1.86 3.69
CA TRP A 109 21.81 3.19 4.29
C TRP A 109 21.44 3.08 5.78
N ASP A 110 21.62 4.15 6.53
CA ASP A 110 21.39 4.11 7.97
C ASP A 110 19.90 3.96 8.35
N GLN A 111 19.67 3.72 9.65
CA GLN A 111 18.34 3.58 10.22
C GLN A 111 17.46 4.83 10.06
N TYR A 112 18.04 6.03 9.90
CA TYR A 112 17.27 7.26 9.70
C TYR A 112 16.72 7.34 8.28
N ALA A 113 17.45 6.84 7.29
CA ALA A 113 16.94 6.68 5.93
C ALA A 113 15.76 5.67 5.90
N GLU A 114 15.90 4.55 6.60
CA GLU A 114 14.82 3.56 6.74
C GLU A 114 13.59 4.12 7.46
N LEU A 115 13.77 4.80 8.59
CA LEU A 115 12.67 5.48 9.28
C LEU A 115 12.01 6.52 8.38
N SER A 116 12.80 7.29 7.63
CA SER A 116 12.27 8.31 6.71
C SER A 116 11.37 7.70 5.64
N ILE A 117 11.79 6.60 5.00
CA ILE A 117 10.96 5.96 3.97
C ILE A 117 9.75 5.23 4.57
N LEU A 118 9.87 4.68 5.78
CA LEU A 118 8.72 4.15 6.53
C LEU A 118 7.71 5.26 6.84
N TYR A 119 8.15 6.42 7.31
CA TYR A 119 7.28 7.57 7.56
C TYR A 119 6.58 8.05 6.30
N VAL A 120 7.33 8.25 5.21
CA VAL A 120 6.75 8.65 3.91
C VAL A 120 5.68 7.65 3.48
N THR A 121 5.94 6.35 3.64
CA THR A 121 4.97 5.29 3.35
C THR A 121 3.72 5.44 4.23
N LEU A 122 3.86 5.46 5.55
CA LEU A 122 2.73 5.54 6.49
C LEU A 122 1.90 6.81 6.29
N ILE A 123 2.55 7.95 6.08
CA ILE A 123 1.89 9.25 5.83
C ILE A 123 1.14 9.19 4.50
N PHE A 124 1.77 8.74 3.42
CA PHE A 124 1.13 8.65 2.11
C PHE A 124 -0.13 7.78 2.16
N PHE A 125 -0.04 6.57 2.74
CA PHE A 125 -1.19 5.67 2.84
C PHE A 125 -2.28 6.23 3.77
N SER A 126 -1.93 7.00 4.79
CA SER A 126 -2.90 7.64 5.68
C SER A 126 -3.65 8.78 4.98
N LEU A 127 -2.94 9.64 4.26
CA LEU A 127 -3.56 10.68 3.43
C LEU A 127 -4.43 10.08 2.32
N SER A 128 -3.96 8.99 1.71
CA SER A 128 -4.75 8.22 0.73
C SER A 128 -6.02 7.66 1.38
N ALA A 129 -5.93 7.09 2.58
CA ALA A 129 -7.05 6.55 3.30
C ALA A 129 -8.08 7.63 3.70
N ILE A 130 -7.61 8.83 4.09
CA ILE A 130 -8.48 10.01 4.30
C ILE A 130 -9.20 10.38 3.00
N ASN A 131 -8.50 10.43 1.87
CA ASN A 131 -9.13 10.68 0.56
C ASN A 131 -10.21 9.64 0.22
N HIS A 132 -9.97 8.37 0.55
CA HIS A 132 -10.98 7.32 0.43
C HIS A 132 -12.17 7.55 1.38
N ALA A 133 -11.93 7.90 2.64
CA ALA A 133 -13.00 8.21 3.59
C ALA A 133 -13.85 9.39 3.13
N ILE A 134 -13.24 10.47 2.63
CA ILE A 134 -13.95 11.60 2.02
C ILE A 134 -14.82 11.11 0.85
N SER A 135 -14.28 10.24 -0.01
CA SER A 135 -15.04 9.64 -1.12
C SER A 135 -16.25 8.84 -0.64
N PHE A 136 -16.14 8.10 0.48
CA PHE A 136 -17.24 7.34 1.08
C PHE A 136 -18.41 8.24 1.48
N PHE A 137 -18.12 9.41 2.06
CA PHE A 137 -19.17 10.35 2.48
C PHE A 137 -19.77 11.15 1.32
N LYS A 138 -19.01 11.37 0.23
CA LYS A 138 -19.48 12.14 -0.93
C LYS A 138 -20.25 11.32 -1.97
N GLN A 139 -20.04 10.00 -2.04
CA GLN A 139 -20.69 9.17 -3.05
C GLN A 139 -22.11 8.75 -2.63
N PRO A 140 -23.09 8.78 -3.55
CA PRO A 140 -24.46 8.35 -3.27
C PRO A 140 -24.55 6.84 -2.96
N HIS A 141 -23.65 6.05 -3.55
CA HIS A 141 -23.54 4.61 -3.31
C HIS A 141 -22.27 4.31 -2.52
N LYS A 142 -22.42 4.22 -1.20
CA LYS A 142 -21.33 3.98 -0.26
C LYS A 142 -20.68 2.61 -0.49
N LYS A 143 -19.39 2.59 -0.84
CA LYS A 143 -18.59 1.34 -0.89
C LYS A 143 -17.74 1.17 0.37
N ILE A 144 -17.98 0.09 1.12
CA ILE A 144 -17.29 -0.21 2.40
C ILE A 144 -15.76 -0.23 2.26
N ILE A 145 -15.25 -0.59 1.08
CA ILE A 145 -13.82 -0.59 0.78
C ILE A 145 -13.12 0.74 1.12
N HIS A 146 -13.82 1.88 0.98
CA HIS A 146 -13.27 3.18 1.33
C HIS A 146 -13.03 3.35 2.83
N LEU A 147 -13.96 2.85 3.67
CA LEU A 147 -13.83 2.92 5.12
C LEU A 147 -12.77 1.93 5.64
N THR A 148 -12.70 0.74 5.04
CA THR A 148 -11.68 -0.26 5.43
C THR A 148 -10.26 0.26 5.25
N ARG A 149 -10.00 1.08 4.23
CA ARG A 149 -8.68 1.69 4.01
C ARG A 149 -8.28 2.61 5.17
N LEU A 150 -9.23 3.37 5.73
CA LEU A 150 -8.97 4.21 6.90
C LEU A 150 -8.61 3.36 8.12
N ILE A 151 -9.37 2.29 8.36
CA ILE A 151 -9.11 1.38 9.48
C ILE A 151 -7.73 0.73 9.35
N PHE A 152 -7.41 0.14 8.20
CA PHE A 152 -6.12 -0.53 8.00
C PHE A 152 -4.94 0.43 8.09
N SER A 153 -5.03 1.64 7.50
CA SER A 153 -3.95 2.62 7.59
C SER A 153 -3.70 3.08 9.04
N SER A 154 -4.76 3.30 9.82
CA SER A 154 -4.64 3.64 11.23
C SER A 154 -4.02 2.51 12.04
N LEU A 155 -4.42 1.26 11.79
CA LEU A 155 -3.82 0.08 12.43
C LEU A 155 -2.33 -0.03 12.12
N MET A 156 -1.92 0.23 10.88
CA MET A 156 -0.50 0.23 10.50
C MET A 156 0.31 1.25 11.29
N ILE A 157 -0.21 2.48 11.47
CA ILE A 157 0.48 3.50 12.28
C ILE A 157 0.61 3.03 13.73
N VAL A 158 -0.51 2.60 14.33
CA VAL A 158 -0.53 2.19 15.74
C VAL A 158 0.41 1.00 15.97
N ALA A 159 0.44 0.04 15.05
CA ALA A 159 1.33 -1.12 15.12
C ALA A 159 2.81 -0.77 14.87
N ALA A 160 3.12 0.22 14.04
CA ALA A 160 4.50 0.64 13.79
C ALA A 160 5.08 1.49 14.92
N LEU A 161 4.24 2.20 15.67
CA LEU A 161 4.67 3.19 16.66
C LEU A 161 5.61 2.62 17.75
N PRO A 162 5.35 1.47 18.39
CA PRO A 162 6.26 0.93 19.40
C PRO A 162 7.65 0.61 18.86
N ILE A 163 7.75 0.13 17.62
CA ILE A 163 9.02 -0.19 16.96
C ILE A 163 9.78 1.10 16.68
N ILE A 164 9.10 2.10 16.11
CA ILE A 164 9.69 3.42 15.81
C ILE A 164 10.26 4.07 17.08
N LEU A 165 9.50 4.09 18.17
CA LEU A 165 9.90 4.70 19.45
C LEU A 165 11.10 4.01 20.13
N LYS A 166 11.47 2.79 19.71
CA LYS A 166 12.65 2.09 20.23
C LYS A 166 13.92 2.36 19.43
N ILE A 167 13.80 2.93 18.23
CA ILE A 167 14.93 3.19 17.33
C ILE A 167 15.43 4.63 17.47
N ILE A 168 14.52 5.55 17.79
CA ILE A 168 14.82 6.96 18.13
C ILE A 168 15.36 7.03 19.55
#